data_AF-A0A3D1SA03-F1
#
_entry.id   AF-A0A3D1SA03-F1
#
_cell.length_a   1.000
_cell.length_b   1.000
_cell.length_c   1.000
_cell.angle_alpha   90.00
_cell.angle_beta   90.00
_cell.angle_gamma   90.00
#
_symmetry.space_group_name_H-M   'P 1'
#
loop_
_entity.id
_entity.type
_entity.pdbx_description
1 polymer ?
#
loop_
_entity_poly.entity_id
_entity_poly.type
_entity_poly.pdbx_seq_one_letter_code
_entity_poly.pdbx_strand_id
1 'polypeptide(L)'
;MKIIILQKIKSNNVLAFFLSVFFLVVLVENCYAQPTGAGQNTIRVTGTVTSAIDGAILPGVSIVVEGTTTGTVTDMDGTYSIEVPENATLVFSYLGFAPQKIAVGGRNSINVLMVESAEALDELVVTALGIRREEKSLGYSVGKIASEELSKVVHENILTSMAGKVTGVTINSTGGTGSTVSMVIRGATSMSTDNQPLFVIDGVPMTSSVNNVGGFGSGNLVDYGNSISDIDPESIESISILKGPSAAALYGTRAGNGVVLITTKKANQRGGMKVEVVSNTVFDIPSKYLDVQNRFGFGARSYTDKTFANGVIPPYNVSEVAGAGPELNKGYWQVQPFAPLDANGAAIPTELIAYPDNYKNFINRSAITSTNSISISSVTDLVNYRLGISNMTNKGLVPNSDLN
;
A
#
# COMPACT_ATOMS: atom_id res chain seq x y z
N MET A 1 13.32 69.91 -1.04
CA MET A 1 12.10 70.43 -1.68
C MET A 1 11.40 69.28 -2.37
N LYS A 2 10.12 69.10 -2.02
CA LYS A 2 9.07 68.25 -2.58
C LYS A 2 9.01 66.75 -2.19
N ILE A 3 7.81 66.47 -1.70
CA ILE A 3 7.19 65.29 -1.09
C ILE A 3 6.22 64.71 -2.14
N ILE A 4 5.64 63.54 -1.83
CA ILE A 4 4.37 62.94 -2.29
C ILE A 4 4.56 62.15 -3.62
N ILE A 5 4.18 60.86 -3.81
CA ILE A 5 2.93 60.15 -3.49
C ILE A 5 3.11 58.63 -3.34
N LEU A 6 2.43 58.07 -2.34
CA LEU A 6 2.04 56.68 -2.11
C LEU A 6 1.08 56.13 -3.18
N GLN A 7 1.25 54.88 -3.63
CA GLN A 7 0.20 53.84 -3.72
C GLN A 7 0.66 52.64 -4.56
N LYS A 8 0.86 51.47 -3.94
CA LYS A 8 -0.01 50.29 -4.10
C LYS A 8 0.52 49.11 -3.28
N ILE A 9 -0.34 48.59 -2.42
CA ILE A 9 -0.18 47.38 -1.63
C ILE A 9 -0.65 46.17 -2.46
N LYS A 10 -0.02 45.04 -2.17
CA LYS A 10 -0.51 43.64 -2.20
C LYS A 10 -0.04 42.73 -3.34
N SER A 11 0.41 41.56 -2.87
CA SER A 11 0.69 40.29 -3.55
C SER A 11 2.10 40.10 -4.08
N ASN A 12 2.97 39.51 -3.25
CA ASN A 12 3.79 38.32 -3.62
C ASN A 12 4.65 37.80 -2.43
N ASN A 13 4.07 37.73 -1.23
CA ASN A 13 4.77 37.21 -0.03
C ASN A 13 4.91 35.69 -0.01
N VAL A 14 4.30 34.94 -0.94
CA VAL A 14 4.44 33.48 -1.01
C VAL A 14 5.74 33.10 -1.72
N LEU A 15 6.12 33.82 -2.78
CA LEU A 15 7.39 33.58 -3.48
C LEU A 15 8.58 34.00 -2.61
N ALA A 16 8.46 35.08 -1.84
CA ALA A 16 9.51 35.53 -0.90
C ALA A 16 9.68 34.56 0.29
N PHE A 17 8.62 33.88 0.71
CA PHE A 17 8.68 32.86 1.77
C PHE A 17 9.30 31.54 1.27
N PHE A 18 8.97 31.11 0.05
CA PHE A 18 9.64 29.95 -0.56
C PHE A 18 11.11 30.24 -0.89
N LEU A 19 11.44 31.46 -1.32
CA LEU A 19 12.83 31.86 -1.58
C LEU A 19 13.64 32.00 -0.28
N SER A 20 13.03 32.42 0.84
CA SER A 20 13.72 32.49 2.13
C SER A 20 13.94 31.12 2.77
N VAL A 21 13.02 30.17 2.59
CA VAL A 21 13.19 28.78 3.03
C VAL A 21 14.22 28.05 2.18
N PHE A 22 14.29 28.34 0.87
CA PHE A 22 15.34 27.80 -0.01
C PHE A 22 16.73 28.39 0.32
N PHE A 23 16.81 29.66 0.72
CA PHE A 23 18.07 30.28 1.15
C PHE A 23 18.51 29.86 2.56
N LEU A 24 17.58 29.43 3.43
CA LEU A 24 17.90 28.86 4.75
C LEU A 24 18.44 27.43 4.66
N VAL A 25 18.05 26.66 3.63
CA VAL A 25 18.55 25.29 3.38
C VAL A 25 19.94 25.29 2.71
N VAL A 26 20.33 26.37 2.04
CA VAL A 26 21.66 26.49 1.37
C VAL A 26 22.75 27.09 2.28
N LEU A 27 22.41 27.54 3.50
CA LEU A 27 23.37 28.13 4.46
C LEU A 27 23.76 27.23 5.65
N VAL A 28 23.33 25.96 5.66
CA VAL A 28 23.64 25.02 6.76
C VAL A 28 24.66 23.94 6.38
N GLU A 29 25.23 23.98 5.18
CA GLU A 29 26.39 23.14 4.85
C GLU A 29 27.71 23.92 4.89
N ASN A 30 28.64 23.39 5.68
CA ASN A 30 30.06 23.77 5.86
C ASN A 30 30.38 24.69 7.04
N CYS A 31 30.05 24.23 8.25
CA CYS A 31 30.99 24.35 9.36
C CYS A 31 31.01 23.06 10.19
N TYR A 32 31.43 21.97 9.57
CA TYR A 32 32.01 20.87 10.33
C TYR A 32 33.46 21.23 10.59
N ALA A 33 33.73 21.65 11.83
CA ALA A 33 35.09 21.68 12.36
C ALA A 33 35.70 20.30 12.13
N GLN A 34 36.73 20.20 11.28
CA GLN A 34 37.57 19.02 11.22
C GLN A 34 38.20 18.85 12.61
N PRO A 35 37.96 17.74 13.32
CA PRO A 35 38.93 17.35 14.32
C PRO A 35 40.22 17.09 13.55
N THR A 36 41.25 17.87 13.81
CA THR A 36 42.64 17.49 13.50
C THR A 36 42.92 16.21 14.28
N GLY A 37 42.55 15.08 13.67
CA GLY A 37 42.94 13.76 14.10
C GLY A 37 44.46 13.70 13.99
N ALA A 38 45.12 13.50 15.12
CA ALA A 38 46.50 13.05 15.18
C ALA A 38 46.69 11.95 14.13
N GLY A 39 47.75 12.04 13.32
CA GLY A 39 48.08 11.05 12.31
C GLY A 39 48.15 9.66 12.94
N GLN A 40 47.06 8.91 12.83
CA GLN A 40 47.09 7.48 13.02
C GLN A 40 47.80 6.93 11.77
N ASN A 41 48.87 6.17 11.97
CA ASN A 41 49.45 5.39 10.90
C ASN A 41 48.31 4.58 10.25
N THR A 42 48.04 4.88 8.98
CA THR A 42 47.18 4.07 8.14
C THR A 42 48.04 3.00 7.49
N ILE A 43 47.53 1.78 7.50
CA ILE A 43 48.15 0.65 6.82
C ILE A 43 47.20 0.13 5.76
N ARG A 44 47.78 -0.31 4.65
CA ARG A 44 47.05 -0.97 3.58
C ARG A 44 46.95 -2.45 3.90
N VAL A 45 45.73 -2.92 4.13
CA VAL A 45 45.42 -4.32 4.41
C VAL A 45 44.88 -4.96 3.15
N THR A 46 45.49 -6.07 2.74
CA THR A 46 45.05 -6.90 1.63
C THR A 46 44.70 -8.30 2.10
N GLY A 47 43.87 -9.02 1.35
CA GLY A 47 43.57 -10.41 1.68
C GLY A 47 42.60 -11.07 0.73
N THR A 48 42.34 -12.35 0.99
CA THR A 48 41.34 -13.15 0.27
C THR A 48 40.25 -13.63 1.22
N VAL A 49 39.00 -13.61 0.75
CA VAL A 49 37.86 -14.16 1.49
C VAL A 49 37.38 -15.44 0.83
N THR A 50 37.28 -16.51 1.62
CA THR A 50 36.90 -17.84 1.16
C THR A 50 35.82 -18.45 2.05
N SER A 51 35.05 -19.38 1.48
CA SER A 51 34.01 -20.15 2.16
C SER A 51 34.63 -21.25 3.02
N ALA A 52 34.16 -21.39 4.26
CA ALA A 52 34.53 -22.51 5.13
C ALA A 52 33.94 -23.86 4.69
N ILE A 53 32.93 -23.85 3.80
CA ILE A 53 32.20 -25.05 3.37
C ILE A 53 33.08 -25.90 2.43
N ASP A 54 33.66 -25.25 1.43
CA ASP A 54 34.27 -25.89 0.27
C ASP A 54 35.57 -25.20 -0.17
N GLY A 55 35.99 -24.14 0.53
CA GLY A 55 37.16 -23.34 0.16
C GLY A 55 36.93 -22.45 -1.06
N ALA A 56 35.70 -22.28 -1.53
CA ALA A 56 35.39 -21.42 -2.67
C ALA A 56 35.73 -19.96 -2.38
N ILE A 57 36.25 -19.24 -3.38
CA ILE A 57 36.46 -17.78 -3.32
C ILE A 57 35.11 -17.07 -3.29
N LEU A 58 35.01 -16.02 -2.46
CA LEU A 58 33.77 -15.28 -2.26
C LEU A 58 33.87 -13.87 -2.85
N PRO A 59 33.34 -13.63 -4.07
CA PRO A 59 33.24 -12.29 -4.65
C PRO A 59 32.07 -11.50 -4.07
N GLY A 60 32.24 -10.19 -3.88
CA GLY A 60 31.22 -9.28 -3.38
C GLY A 60 30.99 -9.28 -1.86
N VAL A 61 31.93 -9.79 -1.07
CA VAL A 61 31.92 -9.68 0.41
C VAL A 61 32.10 -8.22 0.79
N SER A 62 31.19 -7.67 1.60
CA SER A 62 31.27 -6.30 2.12
C SER A 62 32.18 -6.23 3.34
N ILE A 63 33.16 -5.33 3.30
CA ILE A 63 34.21 -5.19 4.32
C ILE A 63 34.19 -3.74 4.80
N VAL A 64 33.83 -3.52 6.06
CA VAL A 64 33.69 -2.17 6.63
C VAL A 64 34.51 -2.03 7.90
N VAL A 65 35.15 -0.88 8.09
CA VAL A 65 35.81 -0.53 9.35
C VAL A 65 34.74 -0.19 10.40
N GLU A 66 34.76 -0.93 11.50
CA GLU A 66 33.78 -0.81 12.58
C GLU A 66 33.66 0.64 13.09
N GLY A 67 32.43 1.16 13.12
CA GLY A 67 32.14 2.53 13.57
C GLY A 67 32.38 3.63 12.53
N THR A 68 32.71 3.29 11.28
CA THR A 68 32.94 4.26 10.20
C THR A 68 32.19 3.86 8.92
N THR A 69 32.18 4.75 7.93
CA THR A 69 31.67 4.46 6.57
C THR A 69 32.77 3.97 5.61
N THR A 70 34.01 3.84 6.09
CA THR A 70 35.14 3.38 5.28
C THR A 70 35.03 1.88 5.06
N GLY A 71 34.90 1.47 3.81
CA GLY A 71 34.76 0.06 3.44
C GLY A 71 35.18 -0.23 2.01
N THR A 72 35.26 -1.51 1.69
CA THR A 72 35.54 -2.05 0.36
C THR A 72 34.74 -3.32 0.12
N VAL A 73 34.80 -3.87 -1.09
CA VAL A 73 34.19 -5.16 -1.44
C VAL A 73 35.24 -6.07 -2.07
N THR A 74 35.07 -7.39 -1.93
CA THR A 74 35.94 -8.34 -2.64
C THR A 74 35.65 -8.35 -4.15
N ASP A 75 36.70 -8.48 -4.94
CA ASP A 75 36.62 -8.59 -6.40
C ASP A 75 36.23 -10.00 -6.88
N MET A 76 36.27 -10.25 -8.19
CA MET A 76 35.91 -11.54 -8.79
C MET A 76 36.81 -12.71 -8.34
N ASP A 77 38.03 -12.41 -7.92
CA ASP A 77 39.00 -13.39 -7.43
C ASP A 77 38.91 -13.56 -5.90
N GLY A 78 37.94 -12.90 -5.25
CA GLY A 78 37.73 -12.91 -3.80
C GLY A 78 38.76 -12.10 -3.02
N THR A 79 39.56 -11.26 -3.71
CA THR A 79 40.60 -10.43 -3.09
C THR A 79 40.05 -9.06 -2.70
N TYR A 80 40.65 -8.43 -1.68
CA TYR A 80 40.31 -7.07 -1.28
C TYR A 80 41.55 -6.27 -0.90
N SER A 81 41.41 -4.94 -0.93
CA SER A 81 42.41 -3.97 -0.48
C SER A 81 41.72 -2.79 0.17
N ILE A 82 42.09 -2.45 1.41
CA ILE A 82 41.52 -1.33 2.17
C ILE A 82 42.61 -0.62 2.99
N GLU A 83 42.56 0.71 3.05
CA GLU A 83 43.43 1.51 3.92
C GLU A 83 42.72 1.84 5.23
N VAL A 84 43.32 1.45 6.35
CA VAL A 84 42.69 1.52 7.67
C VAL A 84 43.71 1.86 8.76
N PRO A 85 43.29 2.45 9.89
CA PRO A 85 44.17 2.61 11.05
C PRO A 85 44.71 1.26 11.55
N GLU A 86 45.94 1.23 12.07
CA GLU A 86 46.57 -0.01 12.59
C GLU A 86 45.74 -0.76 13.65
N ASN A 87 44.92 -0.02 14.41
CA ASN A 87 44.06 -0.53 15.48
C ASN A 87 42.59 -0.71 15.07
N ALA A 88 42.27 -0.66 13.78
CA ALA A 88 40.90 -0.83 13.30
C ALA A 88 40.40 -2.28 13.42
N THR A 89 39.08 -2.45 13.49
CA THR A 89 38.41 -3.74 13.35
C THR A 89 37.68 -3.77 12.01
N LEU A 90 37.93 -4.79 11.20
CA LEU A 90 37.23 -5.03 9.95
C LEU A 90 36.03 -5.95 10.21
N VAL A 91 34.86 -5.57 9.69
CA VAL A 91 33.63 -6.35 9.72
C VAL A 91 33.36 -6.87 8.31
N PHE A 92 33.37 -8.20 8.17
CA PHE A 92 33.09 -8.90 6.93
C PHE A 92 31.64 -9.38 6.95
N SER A 93 30.86 -9.04 5.91
CA SER A 93 29.48 -9.47 5.77
C SER A 93 29.18 -9.96 4.36
N TYR A 94 28.47 -11.08 4.27
CA TYR A 94 28.08 -11.69 3.01
C TYR A 94 26.77 -12.46 3.21
N LEU A 95 25.90 -12.44 2.21
CA LEU A 95 24.58 -13.07 2.31
C LEU A 95 24.73 -14.58 2.50
N GLY A 96 24.08 -15.14 3.53
CA GLY A 96 24.17 -16.56 3.89
C GLY A 96 25.34 -16.93 4.83
N PHE A 97 26.18 -15.97 5.22
CA PHE A 97 27.32 -16.21 6.10
C PHE A 97 27.23 -15.36 7.38
N ALA A 98 27.77 -15.88 8.48
CA ALA A 98 27.82 -15.17 9.75
C ALA A 98 28.81 -13.98 9.65
N PRO A 99 28.44 -12.78 10.09
CA PRO A 99 29.35 -11.63 10.04
C PRO A 99 30.56 -11.86 10.94
N GLN A 100 31.77 -11.66 10.40
CA GLN A 100 33.01 -11.85 11.14
C GLN A 100 33.68 -10.51 11.44
N LYS A 101 34.12 -10.34 12.69
CA LYS A 101 34.89 -9.16 13.13
C LYS A 101 36.34 -9.56 13.36
N ILE A 102 37.26 -8.89 12.67
CA ILE A 102 38.69 -9.19 12.75
C ILE A 102 39.45 -7.90 13.02
N ALA A 103 40.13 -7.84 14.18
CA ALA A 103 41.03 -6.75 14.50
C ALA A 103 42.24 -6.77 13.57
N VAL A 104 42.61 -5.62 12.99
CA VAL A 104 43.75 -5.51 12.08
C VAL A 104 45.06 -5.78 12.83
N GLY A 105 45.26 -5.08 13.95
CA GLY A 105 46.41 -5.28 14.85
C GLY A 105 47.75 -5.08 14.15
N GLY A 106 47.85 -4.09 13.25
CA GLY A 106 49.07 -3.81 12.49
C GLY A 106 49.41 -4.82 11.37
N ARG A 107 48.52 -5.75 11.02
CA ARG A 107 48.76 -6.75 9.97
C ARG A 107 48.38 -6.21 8.59
N ASN A 108 49.29 -6.31 7.62
CA ASN A 108 49.05 -5.89 6.23
C ASN A 108 48.38 -6.97 5.37
N SER A 109 48.29 -8.21 5.85
CA SER A 109 47.65 -9.33 5.15
C SER A 109 46.70 -10.07 6.07
N ILE A 110 45.42 -10.18 5.72
CA ILE A 110 44.40 -10.87 6.50
C ILE A 110 43.52 -11.70 5.55
N ASN A 111 43.65 -13.03 5.61
CA ASN A 111 42.76 -13.92 4.88
C ASN A 111 41.62 -14.36 5.81
N VAL A 112 40.41 -14.43 5.26
CA VAL A 112 39.20 -14.68 6.04
C VAL A 112 38.48 -15.90 5.52
N LEU A 113 38.11 -16.79 6.45
CA LEU A 113 37.30 -17.97 6.18
C LEU A 113 35.88 -17.69 6.71
N MET A 114 34.96 -17.35 5.83
CA MET A 114 33.57 -17.07 6.19
C MET A 114 32.86 -18.37 6.56
N VAL A 115 32.27 -18.39 7.75
CA VAL A 115 31.47 -19.52 8.24
C VAL A 115 30.01 -19.28 7.86
N GLU A 116 29.36 -20.31 7.33
CA GLU A 116 27.94 -20.27 6.99
C GLU A 116 27.12 -19.87 8.22
N SER A 117 26.14 -18.99 8.02
CA SER A 117 25.19 -18.71 9.09
C SER A 117 24.20 -19.88 9.15
N ALA A 118 24.24 -20.66 10.22
CA ALA A 118 23.20 -21.67 10.50
C ALA A 118 21.84 -21.03 10.84
N GLU A 119 21.73 -19.71 10.84
CA GLU A 119 20.44 -19.02 10.70
C GLU A 119 19.91 -19.23 9.27
N ALA A 120 19.43 -20.45 8.99
CA ALA A 120 18.19 -20.54 8.25
C ALA A 120 17.24 -19.55 8.95
N LEU A 121 16.72 -18.57 8.21
CA LEU A 121 15.74 -17.62 8.72
C LEU A 121 14.56 -18.44 9.26
N ASP A 122 14.59 -18.79 10.55
CA ASP A 122 13.46 -19.42 11.19
C ASP A 122 12.34 -18.39 11.12
N GLU A 123 11.35 -18.67 10.28
CA GLU A 123 10.22 -17.78 10.13
C GLU A 123 9.46 -17.76 11.46
N LEU A 124 9.80 -16.76 12.28
CA LEU A 124 9.14 -16.52 13.55
C LEU A 124 7.75 -15.99 13.25
N VAL A 125 6.74 -16.72 13.70
CA VAL A 125 5.33 -16.35 13.58
C VAL A 125 4.84 -15.86 14.92
N VAL A 126 4.04 -14.79 14.92
CA VAL A 126 3.44 -14.29 16.16
C VAL A 126 2.23 -15.15 16.49
N THR A 127 2.35 -15.92 17.56
CA THR A 127 1.23 -16.70 18.11
C THR A 127 0.47 -15.86 19.13
N ALA A 128 -0.62 -16.41 19.68
CA ALA A 128 -1.43 -15.69 20.66
C ALA A 128 -0.59 -15.08 21.79
N LEU A 129 -1.03 -13.92 22.29
CA LEU A 129 -0.40 -13.16 23.37
C LEU A 129 0.99 -12.57 23.02
N GLY A 130 1.31 -12.41 21.74
CA GLY A 130 2.56 -11.77 21.30
C GLY A 130 3.81 -12.64 21.46
N ILE A 131 3.63 -13.94 21.69
CA ILE A 131 4.74 -14.90 21.81
C ILE A 131 5.15 -15.32 20.40
N ARG A 132 6.41 -15.07 20.02
CA ARG A 132 6.98 -15.55 18.77
C ARG A 132 7.33 -17.03 18.90
N ARG A 133 6.92 -17.85 17.93
CA ARG A 133 7.30 -19.26 17.82
C ARG A 133 7.75 -19.57 16.41
N GLU A 134 8.65 -20.52 16.28
CA GLU A 134 9.05 -21.06 14.98
C GLU A 134 7.84 -21.75 14.34
N GLU A 135 7.55 -21.44 13.08
CA GLU A 135 6.41 -22.03 12.36
C GLU A 135 6.41 -23.56 12.41
N LYS A 136 7.58 -24.18 12.23
CA LYS A 136 7.79 -25.64 12.29
C LYS A 136 7.44 -26.28 13.63
N SER A 137 7.41 -25.50 14.71
CA SER A 137 7.06 -25.98 16.06
C SER A 137 5.54 -26.06 16.29
N LEU A 138 4.74 -25.48 15.39
CA LEU A 138 3.29 -25.40 15.54
C LEU A 138 2.62 -26.63 14.92
N GLY A 139 1.78 -27.31 15.70
CA GLY A 139 0.96 -28.45 15.23
C GLY A 139 -0.24 -28.06 14.36
N TYR A 140 -0.28 -26.83 13.85
CA TYR A 140 -1.39 -26.30 13.05
C TYR A 140 -0.88 -25.33 11.99
N SER A 141 -1.65 -25.17 10.90
CA SER A 141 -1.28 -24.27 9.80
C SER A 141 -1.46 -22.80 10.20
N VAL A 142 -0.41 -22.02 10.02
CA VAL A 142 -0.42 -20.56 10.15
C VAL A 142 -0.02 -19.94 8.83
N GLY A 143 -0.62 -18.81 8.47
CA GLY A 143 -0.13 -17.98 7.38
C GLY A 143 0.54 -16.74 7.96
N LYS A 144 1.72 -16.37 7.47
CA LYS A 144 2.41 -15.14 7.85
C LYS A 144 2.44 -14.17 6.67
N ILE A 145 2.20 -12.89 6.93
CA ILE A 145 2.40 -11.80 5.99
C ILE A 145 3.31 -10.77 6.67
N ALA A 146 4.44 -10.47 6.04
CA ALA A 146 5.38 -9.45 6.50
C ALA A 146 4.92 -8.05 6.08
N SER A 147 5.39 -7.01 6.78
CA SER A 147 4.99 -5.63 6.53
C SER A 147 5.25 -5.17 5.09
N GLU A 148 6.34 -5.64 4.49
CA GLU A 148 6.80 -5.27 3.15
C GLU A 148 5.80 -5.74 2.09
N GLU A 149 5.16 -6.89 2.31
CA GLU A 149 4.11 -7.35 1.41
C GLU A 149 2.87 -6.44 1.50
N LEU A 150 2.56 -5.89 2.68
CA LEU A 150 1.39 -5.05 2.88
C LEU A 150 1.57 -3.64 2.30
N SER A 151 2.81 -3.12 2.29
CA SER A 151 3.13 -1.78 1.81
C SER A 151 3.51 -1.71 0.31
N LYS A 152 3.80 -2.84 -0.35
CA LYS A 152 4.09 -2.89 -1.80
C LYS A 152 3.02 -2.24 -2.67
N VAL A 153 1.76 -2.49 -2.36
CA VAL A 153 0.60 -1.86 -2.99
C VAL A 153 -0.30 -1.42 -1.86
N VAL A 154 -0.33 -0.12 -1.59
CA VAL A 154 -1.21 0.43 -0.57
C VAL A 154 -2.63 0.38 -1.10
N HIS A 155 -3.41 -0.49 -0.49
CA HIS A 155 -4.85 -0.50 -0.67
C HIS A 155 -5.52 0.30 0.45
N GLU A 156 -6.76 0.70 0.19
CA GLU A 156 -7.58 1.44 1.15
C GLU A 156 -8.00 0.62 2.36
N ASN A 157 -8.04 -0.70 2.19
CA ASN A 157 -8.37 -1.63 3.24
C ASN A 157 -7.29 -2.72 3.28
N ILE A 158 -6.69 -2.89 4.45
CA ILE A 158 -5.61 -3.86 4.66
C ILE A 158 -5.97 -5.29 4.25
N LEU A 159 -7.24 -5.69 4.39
CA LEU A 159 -7.67 -7.04 4.03
C LEU A 159 -7.52 -7.30 2.53
N THR A 160 -7.73 -6.27 1.70
CA THR A 160 -7.50 -6.39 0.25
C THR A 160 -6.02 -6.54 -0.08
N SER A 161 -5.12 -5.91 0.68
CA SER A 161 -3.67 -6.16 0.59
C SER A 161 -3.30 -7.61 0.91
N MET A 162 -4.15 -8.39 1.57
CA MET A 162 -3.89 -9.79 1.91
C MET A 162 -4.43 -10.78 0.86
N ALA A 163 -5.18 -10.29 -0.14
CA ALA A 163 -5.80 -11.12 -1.15
C ALA A 163 -4.75 -11.93 -1.92
N GLY A 164 -4.93 -13.26 -1.96
CA GLY A 164 -4.03 -14.18 -2.66
C GLY A 164 -2.66 -14.40 -2.00
N LYS A 165 -2.34 -13.71 -0.89
CA LYS A 165 -1.04 -13.85 -0.20
C LYS A 165 -0.99 -15.04 0.76
N VAL A 166 -2.16 -15.52 1.21
CA VAL A 166 -2.26 -16.61 2.17
C VAL A 166 -3.28 -17.65 1.70
N THR A 167 -2.85 -18.91 1.70
CA THR A 167 -3.71 -20.03 1.28
C THR A 167 -4.89 -20.25 2.23
N GLY A 168 -6.05 -20.62 1.68
CA GLY A 168 -7.26 -20.90 2.47
C GLY A 168 -7.88 -19.66 3.12
N VAL A 169 -7.48 -18.46 2.69
CA VAL A 169 -8.10 -17.19 3.08
C VAL A 169 -8.74 -16.57 1.85
N THR A 170 -10.03 -16.33 1.91
CA THR A 170 -10.80 -15.65 0.87
C THR A 170 -11.12 -14.24 1.33
N ILE A 171 -10.83 -13.26 0.50
CA ILE A 171 -11.14 -11.85 0.73
C ILE A 171 -12.20 -11.43 -0.29
N ASN A 172 -13.32 -10.87 0.17
CA ASN A 172 -14.34 -10.33 -0.73
C ASN A 172 -14.65 -8.87 -0.34
N SER A 173 -14.48 -7.96 -1.29
CA SER A 173 -14.98 -6.58 -1.16
C SER A 173 -16.48 -6.56 -1.46
N THR A 174 -17.26 -5.85 -0.63
CA THR A 174 -18.72 -5.71 -0.81
C THR A 174 -19.10 -4.55 -1.74
N GLY A 175 -18.16 -3.67 -2.05
CA GLY A 175 -18.43 -2.47 -2.83
C GLY A 175 -17.17 -1.76 -3.33
N GLY A 176 -17.33 -0.47 -3.64
CA GLY A 176 -16.24 0.42 -4.03
C GLY A 176 -15.42 0.87 -2.82
N THR A 177 -14.60 1.90 -3.04
CA THR A 177 -13.72 2.44 -2.03
C THR A 177 -14.41 2.73 -0.70
N GLY A 178 -13.77 2.32 0.41
CA GLY A 178 -14.29 2.51 1.77
C GLY A 178 -15.43 1.57 2.19
N SER A 179 -15.87 0.67 1.30
CA SER A 179 -16.87 -0.36 1.66
C SER A 179 -16.25 -1.47 2.51
N THR A 180 -17.11 -2.25 3.16
CA THR A 180 -16.69 -3.41 3.96
C THR A 180 -15.87 -4.39 3.13
N VAL A 181 -14.80 -4.91 3.73
CA VAL A 181 -14.08 -6.05 3.19
C VAL A 181 -14.23 -7.23 4.14
N SER A 182 -14.76 -8.33 3.60
CA SER A 182 -14.96 -9.56 4.34
C SER A 182 -13.76 -10.49 4.15
N MET A 183 -13.31 -11.10 5.25
CA MET A 183 -12.36 -12.21 5.23
C MET A 183 -13.06 -13.50 5.69
N VAL A 184 -12.82 -14.61 4.99
CA VAL A 184 -13.30 -15.93 5.38
C VAL A 184 -12.14 -16.92 5.31
N ILE A 185 -11.92 -17.67 6.39
CA ILE A 185 -10.83 -18.64 6.49
C ILE A 185 -11.41 -20.05 6.38
N ARG A 186 -10.93 -20.83 5.39
CA ARG A 186 -11.37 -22.21 5.11
C ARG A 186 -12.88 -22.37 4.84
N GLY A 187 -13.50 -21.34 4.27
CA GLY A 187 -14.90 -21.36 3.86
C GLY A 187 -15.88 -20.98 4.99
N ALA A 188 -17.14 -20.80 4.61
CA ALA A 188 -18.20 -20.45 5.56
C ALA A 188 -18.60 -21.67 6.40
N THR A 189 -18.59 -21.51 7.73
CA THR A 189 -18.97 -22.54 8.71
C THR A 189 -20.39 -22.33 9.24
N SER A 190 -20.91 -21.10 9.14
CA SER A 190 -22.28 -20.75 9.53
C SER A 190 -23.10 -20.27 8.34
N MET A 191 -24.37 -20.70 8.29
CA MET A 191 -25.35 -20.26 7.29
C MET A 191 -26.08 -18.98 7.69
N SER A 192 -26.08 -18.62 8.98
CA SER A 192 -26.92 -17.54 9.53
C SER A 192 -26.15 -16.55 10.41
N THR A 193 -24.88 -16.82 10.70
CA THR A 193 -24.01 -15.99 11.55
C THR A 193 -22.83 -15.48 10.74
N ASP A 194 -22.18 -14.45 11.26
CA ASP A 194 -20.96 -13.91 10.68
C ASP A 194 -19.85 -14.98 10.60
N ASN A 195 -19.24 -15.09 9.41
CA ASN A 195 -18.11 -15.97 9.12
C ASN A 195 -16.76 -15.24 9.17
N GLN A 196 -16.72 -13.97 9.62
CA GLN A 196 -15.48 -13.24 9.87
C GLN A 196 -14.62 -13.97 10.92
N PRO A 197 -13.28 -13.98 10.75
CA PRO A 197 -12.37 -14.40 11.79
C PRO A 197 -12.34 -13.38 12.93
N LEU A 198 -11.81 -13.78 14.08
CA LEU A 198 -11.49 -12.82 15.13
C LEU A 198 -10.22 -12.04 14.76
N PHE A 199 -10.33 -10.73 14.66
CA PHE A 199 -9.17 -9.85 14.53
C PHE A 199 -8.61 -9.53 15.92
N VAL A 200 -7.29 -9.60 16.08
CA VAL A 200 -6.61 -9.30 17.34
C VAL A 200 -5.42 -8.40 17.05
N ILE A 201 -5.44 -7.18 17.57
CA ILE A 201 -4.35 -6.21 17.40
C ILE A 201 -3.57 -6.15 18.71
N ASP A 202 -2.29 -6.51 18.67
CA ASP A 202 -1.39 -6.51 19.85
C ASP A 202 -1.98 -7.22 21.08
N GLY A 203 -2.77 -8.28 20.85
CA GLY A 203 -3.42 -9.06 21.90
C GLY A 203 -4.83 -8.59 22.28
N VAL A 204 -5.31 -7.45 21.76
CA VAL A 204 -6.66 -6.93 22.01
C VAL A 204 -7.61 -7.39 20.90
N PRO A 205 -8.69 -8.14 21.22
CA PRO A 205 -9.69 -8.54 20.25
C PRO A 205 -10.46 -7.34 19.70
N MET A 206 -10.62 -7.28 18.38
CA MET A 206 -11.37 -6.24 17.68
C MET A 206 -12.67 -6.80 17.12
N THR A 207 -13.71 -5.96 17.16
CA THR A 207 -14.98 -6.27 16.50
C THR A 207 -14.91 -5.71 15.08
N SER A 208 -15.24 -6.55 14.11
CA SER A 208 -15.38 -6.17 12.71
C SER A 208 -16.71 -6.72 12.23
N SER A 209 -17.66 -5.83 11.90
CA SER A 209 -18.96 -6.23 11.35
C SER A 209 -18.95 -6.07 9.85
N VAL A 210 -19.59 -7.00 9.14
CA VAL A 210 -19.77 -6.93 7.67
C VAL A 210 -21.10 -6.31 7.25
N ASN A 211 -21.93 -5.89 8.21
CA ASN A 211 -23.28 -5.37 7.96
C ASN A 211 -23.40 -3.87 8.26
N ASN A 212 -22.36 -3.09 7.95
CA ASN A 212 -22.39 -1.63 8.13
C ASN A 212 -23.08 -0.92 6.94
N VAL A 213 -24.23 -1.45 6.55
CA VAL A 213 -25.00 -0.95 5.40
C VAL A 213 -26.13 -0.07 5.92
N GLY A 214 -26.09 1.20 5.55
CA GLY A 214 -27.14 2.19 5.84
C GLY A 214 -27.66 2.82 4.55
N GLY A 215 -28.56 3.80 4.65
CA GLY A 215 -29.08 4.46 3.48
C GLY A 215 -30.19 5.46 3.78
N PHE A 216 -30.41 6.38 2.86
CA PHE A 216 -31.53 7.33 2.91
C PHE A 216 -32.57 6.97 1.84
N GLY A 217 -33.78 6.60 2.29
CA GLY A 217 -34.89 6.21 1.42
C GLY A 217 -34.83 4.75 0.96
N SER A 218 -35.64 4.40 -0.04
CA SER A 218 -35.69 3.06 -0.62
C SER A 218 -34.69 2.97 -1.79
N GLY A 219 -33.80 1.98 -1.78
CA GLY A 219 -32.89 1.68 -2.89
C GLY A 219 -31.49 2.31 -2.82
N ASN A 220 -31.20 3.19 -1.86
CA ASN A 220 -29.90 3.85 -1.70
C ASN A 220 -29.09 3.24 -0.56
N LEU A 221 -28.74 1.96 -0.68
CA LEU A 221 -27.91 1.28 0.29
C LEU A 221 -26.44 1.65 0.08
N VAL A 222 -25.78 2.09 1.16
CA VAL A 222 -24.37 2.47 1.22
C VAL A 222 -23.71 1.65 2.31
N ASP A 223 -22.59 1.01 1.97
CA ASP A 223 -21.74 0.30 2.91
C ASP A 223 -20.67 1.26 3.45
N TYR A 224 -20.63 1.44 4.77
CA TYR A 224 -19.75 2.37 5.47
C TYR A 224 -18.46 1.71 6.00
N GLY A 225 -18.10 0.52 5.52
CA GLY A 225 -16.85 -0.13 5.89
C GLY A 225 -16.90 -0.85 7.23
N ASN A 226 -15.74 -1.37 7.65
CA ASN A 226 -15.58 -2.14 8.87
C ASN A 226 -14.33 -1.69 9.63
N SER A 227 -14.32 -1.74 10.96
CA SER A 227 -13.24 -1.16 11.81
C SER A 227 -11.81 -1.64 11.52
N ILE A 228 -11.62 -2.71 10.75
CA ILE A 228 -10.30 -3.18 10.32
C ILE A 228 -9.74 -2.35 9.16
N SER A 229 -10.59 -1.66 8.38
CA SER A 229 -10.16 -0.71 7.35
C SER A 229 -9.42 0.49 7.92
N ASP A 230 -9.69 0.85 9.18
CA ASP A 230 -9.14 2.05 9.82
C ASP A 230 -7.68 1.87 10.26
N ILE A 231 -7.14 0.66 10.14
CA ILE A 231 -5.76 0.37 10.52
C ILE A 231 -4.83 0.78 9.39
N ASP A 232 -3.91 1.69 9.70
CA ASP A 232 -2.83 2.07 8.81
C ASP A 232 -1.90 0.86 8.50
N PRO A 233 -1.78 0.45 7.23
CA PRO A 233 -0.88 -0.63 6.83
C PRO A 233 0.59 -0.36 7.21
N GLU A 234 1.02 0.91 7.21
CA GLU A 234 2.40 1.29 7.55
C GLU A 234 2.71 1.13 9.04
N SER A 235 1.69 1.01 9.87
CA SER A 235 1.83 0.79 11.30
C SER A 235 1.99 -0.70 11.66
N ILE A 236 1.90 -1.61 10.70
CA ILE A 236 1.93 -3.06 10.94
C ILE A 236 3.32 -3.64 10.71
N GLU A 237 3.77 -4.43 11.68
CA GLU A 237 5.01 -5.19 11.60
C GLU A 237 4.77 -6.54 10.91
N SER A 238 3.70 -7.23 11.32
CA SER A 238 3.36 -8.54 10.76
C SER A 238 1.90 -8.91 11.00
N ILE A 239 1.38 -9.77 10.14
CA ILE A 239 0.09 -10.43 10.30
C ILE A 239 0.30 -11.94 10.36
N SER A 240 -0.29 -12.58 11.36
CA SER A 240 -0.30 -14.04 11.52
C SER A 240 -1.73 -14.56 11.54
N ILE A 241 -2.06 -15.47 10.63
CA ILE A 241 -3.41 -16.00 10.43
C ILE A 241 -3.46 -17.44 10.91
N LEU A 242 -4.16 -17.68 12.02
CA LEU A 242 -4.37 -18.99 12.60
C LEU A 242 -5.58 -19.65 11.91
N LYS A 243 -5.32 -20.66 11.05
CA LYS A 243 -6.32 -21.19 10.10
C LYS A 243 -7.16 -22.36 10.64
N GLY A 244 -7.35 -22.49 11.94
CA GLY A 244 -8.08 -23.65 12.45
C GLY A 244 -8.56 -23.54 13.89
N PRO A 245 -9.25 -24.60 14.37
CA PRO A 245 -9.88 -24.62 15.69
C PRO A 245 -8.89 -24.51 16.85
N SER A 246 -7.60 -24.77 16.63
CA SER A 246 -6.55 -24.57 17.63
C SER A 246 -6.43 -23.12 18.10
N ALA A 247 -6.85 -22.15 17.27
CA ALA A 247 -6.93 -20.74 17.67
C ALA A 247 -8.01 -20.49 18.74
N ALA A 248 -9.08 -21.30 18.74
CA ALA A 248 -10.16 -21.22 19.73
C ALA A 248 -9.71 -21.63 21.14
N ALA A 249 -8.61 -22.37 21.27
CA ALA A 249 -8.04 -22.70 22.59
C ALA A 249 -7.54 -21.44 23.33
N LEU A 250 -7.14 -20.39 22.62
CA LEU A 250 -6.54 -19.19 23.19
C LEU A 250 -7.54 -18.02 23.25
N TYR A 251 -8.43 -17.92 22.26
CA TYR A 251 -9.38 -16.80 22.13
C TYR A 251 -10.85 -17.20 22.29
N GLY A 252 -11.12 -18.47 22.64
CA GLY A 252 -12.46 -18.99 22.90
C GLY A 252 -13.32 -19.13 21.64
N THR A 253 -14.64 -19.14 21.83
CA THR A 253 -15.62 -19.41 20.77
C THR A 253 -15.57 -18.42 19.61
N ARG A 254 -15.16 -17.17 19.86
CA ARG A 254 -15.01 -16.12 18.84
C ARG A 254 -13.95 -16.45 17.78
N ALA A 255 -13.00 -17.33 18.12
CA ALA A 255 -11.96 -17.80 17.22
C ALA A 255 -12.32 -19.10 16.47
N GLY A 256 -13.59 -19.53 16.52
CA GLY A 256 -14.07 -20.69 15.77
C GLY A 256 -13.90 -20.57 14.25
N ASN A 257 -13.93 -19.35 13.71
CA ASN A 257 -13.71 -19.04 12.30
C ASN A 257 -12.23 -18.70 11.98
N GLY A 258 -11.32 -18.94 12.93
CA GLY A 258 -9.91 -18.56 12.85
C GLY A 258 -9.61 -17.20 13.49
N VAL A 259 -8.32 -16.85 13.52
CA VAL A 259 -7.83 -15.61 14.16
C VAL A 259 -6.82 -14.95 13.25
N VAL A 260 -6.95 -13.64 13.09
CA VAL A 260 -5.98 -12.77 12.41
C VAL A 260 -5.28 -11.93 13.48
N LEU A 261 -4.04 -12.27 13.78
CA LEU A 261 -3.20 -11.52 14.69
C LEU A 261 -2.43 -10.46 13.93
N ILE A 262 -2.64 -9.21 14.30
CA ILE A 262 -1.96 -8.04 13.77
C ILE A 262 -1.01 -7.56 14.85
N THR A 263 0.27 -7.48 14.53
CA THR A 263 1.30 -6.93 15.42
C THR A 263 1.74 -5.58 14.87
N THR A 264 1.67 -4.53 15.69
CA THR A 264 2.08 -3.19 15.26
C THR A 264 3.58 -2.98 15.44
N LYS A 265 4.17 -2.12 14.59
CA LYS A 265 5.58 -1.73 14.68
C LYS A 265 5.86 -1.08 16.02
N LYS A 266 6.83 -1.60 16.76
CA LYS A 266 7.29 -1.02 18.03
C LYS A 266 8.62 -0.28 17.83
N ALA A 267 8.86 0.74 18.67
CA ALA A 267 10.18 1.36 18.73
C ALA A 267 11.16 0.35 19.36
N ASN A 268 12.11 -0.12 18.55
CA ASN A 268 13.04 -1.20 18.90
C ASN A 268 14.52 -0.83 18.67
N GLN A 269 14.81 0.26 17.96
CA GLN A 269 16.16 0.71 17.65
C GLN A 269 16.60 1.82 18.60
N ARG A 270 17.71 1.60 19.32
CA ARG A 270 18.44 2.63 20.05
C ARG A 270 19.26 3.44 19.04
N GLY A 271 19.24 4.77 19.14
CA GLY A 271 19.93 5.63 18.17
C GLY A 271 19.36 7.04 18.02
N GLY A 272 18.49 7.47 18.94
CA GLY A 272 17.80 8.74 18.86
C GLY A 272 16.42 8.65 18.21
N MET A 273 15.83 9.80 17.94
CA MET A 273 14.51 9.91 17.35
C MET A 273 14.55 9.58 15.85
N LYS A 274 13.75 8.62 15.42
CA LYS A 274 13.53 8.28 14.00
C LYS A 274 12.23 8.90 13.52
N VAL A 275 12.31 9.67 12.44
CA VAL A 275 11.16 10.19 11.71
C VAL A 275 11.07 9.44 10.38
N GLU A 276 9.91 8.89 10.09
CA GLU A 276 9.61 8.15 8.87
C GLU A 276 8.43 8.84 8.18
N VAL A 277 8.62 9.18 6.91
CA VAL A 277 7.59 9.79 6.06
C VAL A 277 7.39 8.87 4.88
N VAL A 278 6.16 8.40 4.69
CA VAL A 278 5.79 7.54 3.57
C VAL A 278 4.69 8.24 2.78
N SER A 279 4.86 8.28 1.46
CA SER A 279 3.88 8.84 0.54
C SER A 279 3.70 7.85 -0.61
N ASN A 280 2.48 7.37 -0.77
CA ASN A 280 2.13 6.37 -1.77
C ASN A 280 0.96 6.89 -2.61
N THR A 281 1.06 6.76 -3.94
CA THR A 281 -0.02 7.10 -4.87
C THR A 281 -0.26 5.95 -5.83
N VAL A 282 -1.52 5.49 -5.89
CA VAL A 282 -1.98 4.38 -6.73
C VAL A 282 -2.99 4.92 -7.75
N PHE A 283 -2.88 4.43 -8.99
CA PHE A 283 -3.79 4.75 -10.08
C PHE A 283 -4.54 3.48 -10.50
N ASP A 284 -5.86 3.47 -10.32
CA ASP A 284 -6.71 2.37 -10.78
C ASP A 284 -7.27 2.71 -12.16
N ILE A 285 -6.93 1.90 -13.15
CA ILE A 285 -7.33 2.09 -14.54
C ILE A 285 -8.24 0.93 -14.94
N PRO A 286 -9.46 1.19 -15.46
CA PRO A 286 -10.35 0.14 -15.94
C PRO A 286 -9.66 -0.71 -17.01
N SER A 287 -9.49 -2.01 -16.73
CA SER A 287 -8.78 -2.93 -17.65
C SER A 287 -9.68 -3.46 -18.76
N LYS A 288 -10.97 -3.65 -18.47
CA LYS A 288 -11.96 -4.15 -19.42
C LYS A 288 -13.32 -3.54 -19.13
N TYR A 289 -14.03 -3.22 -20.19
CA TYR A 289 -15.42 -2.83 -20.14
C TYR A 289 -16.31 -3.98 -20.61
N LEU A 290 -17.58 -3.98 -20.18
CA LEU A 290 -18.56 -4.90 -20.72
C LEU A 290 -18.79 -4.61 -22.20
N ASP A 291 -18.84 -5.66 -23.03
CA ASP A 291 -19.22 -5.54 -24.43
C ASP A 291 -20.73 -5.32 -24.49
N VAL A 292 -21.12 -4.09 -24.84
CA VAL A 292 -22.53 -3.71 -24.99
C VAL A 292 -22.89 -3.62 -26.47
N GLN A 293 -24.13 -4.00 -26.79
CA GLN A 293 -24.66 -3.85 -28.14
C GLN A 293 -24.93 -2.37 -28.45
N ASN A 294 -24.60 -1.95 -29.67
CA ASN A 294 -24.81 -0.58 -30.18
C ASN A 294 -25.74 -0.53 -31.40
N ARG A 295 -26.46 -1.62 -31.66
CA ARG A 295 -27.31 -1.77 -32.85
C ARG A 295 -28.74 -1.29 -32.59
N PHE A 296 -29.25 -1.48 -31.38
CA PHE A 296 -30.63 -1.21 -31.02
C PHE A 296 -30.72 -0.22 -29.85
N GLY A 297 -31.67 0.70 -29.91
CA GLY A 297 -31.99 1.60 -28.80
C GLY A 297 -32.87 0.92 -27.75
N PHE A 298 -33.27 1.68 -26.73
CA PHE A 298 -34.29 1.23 -25.77
C PHE A 298 -35.67 1.17 -26.44
N GLY A 299 -36.45 0.13 -26.18
CA GLY A 299 -37.83 0.01 -26.68
C GLY A 299 -38.27 -1.44 -26.86
N ALA A 300 -39.59 -1.69 -26.91
CA ALA A 300 -40.12 -3.05 -27.04
C ALA A 300 -40.41 -3.47 -28.49
N ARG A 301 -40.30 -2.54 -29.45
CA ARG A 301 -40.70 -2.75 -30.85
C ARG A 301 -39.61 -2.31 -31.82
N SER A 302 -39.36 -3.15 -32.81
CA SER A 302 -38.51 -2.80 -33.96
C SER A 302 -39.27 -1.85 -34.89
N TYR A 303 -38.54 -0.90 -35.48
CA TYR A 303 -39.08 0.09 -36.41
C TYR A 303 -38.66 -0.23 -37.85
N THR A 304 -39.57 0.01 -38.79
CA THR A 304 -39.28 0.13 -40.23
C THR A 304 -40.02 1.35 -40.77
N ASP A 305 -39.56 1.93 -41.88
CA ASP A 305 -40.21 3.08 -42.54
C ASP A 305 -41.70 2.84 -42.90
N LYS A 306 -42.12 1.57 -42.92
CA LYS A 306 -43.51 1.15 -43.14
C LYS A 306 -44.41 1.36 -41.92
N THR A 307 -43.83 1.48 -40.73
CA THR A 307 -44.58 1.51 -39.45
C THR A 307 -44.92 2.93 -39.00
N PHE A 308 -44.05 3.93 -39.24
CA PHE A 308 -44.38 5.35 -39.03
C PHE A 308 -43.76 6.22 -40.13
N ALA A 309 -44.58 7.02 -40.80
CA ALA A 309 -44.14 7.91 -41.88
C ALA A 309 -43.27 9.06 -41.33
N ASN A 310 -42.33 9.55 -42.14
CA ASN A 310 -41.45 10.70 -41.87
C ASN A 310 -40.30 10.48 -40.87
N GLY A 311 -39.99 9.23 -40.51
CA GLY A 311 -38.81 8.90 -39.68
C GLY A 311 -38.90 9.32 -38.21
N VAL A 312 -40.00 9.95 -37.78
CA VAL A 312 -40.26 10.28 -36.36
C VAL A 312 -41.06 9.16 -35.72
N ILE A 313 -40.49 8.52 -34.71
CA ILE A 313 -41.10 7.39 -34.00
C ILE A 313 -41.79 7.85 -32.70
N PRO A 314 -42.69 7.03 -32.11
CA PRO A 314 -43.38 7.41 -30.88
C PRO A 314 -42.41 7.77 -29.75
N PRO A 315 -42.80 8.70 -28.86
CA PRO A 315 -42.00 9.08 -27.69
C PRO A 315 -41.57 7.86 -26.87
N TYR A 316 -40.39 7.98 -26.25
CA TYR A 316 -39.87 6.95 -25.37
C TYR A 316 -40.86 6.62 -24.23
N ASN A 317 -41.01 5.32 -23.95
CA ASN A 317 -41.80 4.80 -22.84
C ASN A 317 -40.89 4.14 -21.81
N VAL A 318 -40.92 4.62 -20.56
CA VAL A 318 -40.16 4.06 -19.43
C VAL A 318 -40.47 2.60 -19.14
N SER A 319 -41.62 2.09 -19.55
CA SER A 319 -41.96 0.66 -19.39
C SER A 319 -41.21 -0.24 -20.39
N GLU A 320 -40.53 0.33 -21.38
CA GLU A 320 -39.86 -0.40 -22.47
C GLU A 320 -38.32 -0.35 -22.40
N VAL A 321 -37.73 0.10 -21.27
CA VAL A 321 -36.27 0.30 -21.10
C VAL A 321 -35.46 -0.97 -21.38
N ALA A 322 -36.00 -2.15 -21.05
CA ALA A 322 -35.26 -3.41 -21.12
C ALA A 322 -35.36 -4.13 -22.49
N GLY A 323 -36.11 -3.59 -23.45
CA GLY A 323 -36.34 -4.23 -24.74
C GLY A 323 -35.28 -3.88 -25.80
N ALA A 324 -35.27 -4.67 -26.89
CA ALA A 324 -34.54 -4.34 -28.11
C ALA A 324 -35.42 -3.44 -28.99
N GLY A 325 -35.15 -2.13 -28.92
CA GLY A 325 -35.91 -1.11 -29.61
C GLY A 325 -35.54 -0.98 -31.10
N PRO A 326 -35.81 0.17 -31.71
CA PRO A 326 -35.47 0.43 -33.11
C PRO A 326 -33.95 0.36 -33.36
N GLU A 327 -33.56 0.02 -34.59
CA GLU A 327 -32.16 0.10 -35.00
C GLU A 327 -31.65 1.54 -34.92
N LEU A 328 -30.49 1.72 -34.31
CA LEU A 328 -29.79 3.01 -34.22
C LEU A 328 -29.08 3.33 -35.54
N ASN A 329 -28.79 4.61 -35.76
CA ASN A 329 -28.06 5.12 -36.95
C ASN A 329 -28.80 4.89 -38.28
N LYS A 330 -30.14 4.95 -38.25
CA LYS A 330 -31.00 4.82 -39.44
C LYS A 330 -31.74 6.11 -39.83
N GLY A 331 -31.40 7.24 -39.20
CA GLY A 331 -32.09 8.51 -39.43
C GLY A 331 -33.45 8.63 -38.74
N TYR A 332 -33.69 7.81 -37.71
CA TYR A 332 -34.92 7.87 -36.92
C TYR A 332 -34.82 8.94 -35.84
N TRP A 333 -35.94 9.61 -35.56
CA TRP A 333 -36.04 10.67 -34.56
C TRP A 333 -37.04 10.28 -33.48
N GLN A 334 -36.67 10.49 -32.22
CA GLN A 334 -37.52 10.15 -31.08
C GLN A 334 -37.40 11.22 -29.98
N VAL A 335 -38.50 11.49 -29.29
CA VAL A 335 -38.42 12.19 -28.00
C VAL A 335 -37.83 11.22 -26.96
N GLN A 336 -36.54 11.38 -26.69
CA GLN A 336 -35.75 10.54 -25.78
C GLN A 336 -35.83 11.04 -24.32
N PRO A 337 -35.45 10.21 -23.32
CA PRO A 337 -35.24 10.69 -21.95
C PRO A 337 -34.30 11.89 -21.92
N PHE A 338 -34.66 12.94 -21.17
CA PHE A 338 -33.88 14.17 -21.07
C PHE A 338 -33.68 14.92 -22.40
N ALA A 339 -34.58 14.75 -23.37
CA ALA A 339 -34.58 15.53 -24.60
C ALA A 339 -34.64 17.05 -24.31
N PRO A 340 -33.95 17.86 -25.13
CA PRO A 340 -33.99 19.31 -24.98
C PRO A 340 -35.41 19.84 -25.16
N LEU A 341 -35.74 20.88 -24.41
CA LEU A 341 -37.04 21.54 -24.48
C LEU A 341 -36.95 22.75 -25.40
N ASP A 342 -38.01 23.04 -26.14
CA ASP A 342 -38.16 24.27 -26.91
C ASP A 342 -38.52 25.47 -26.00
N ALA A 343 -38.67 26.65 -26.60
CA ALA A 343 -39.03 27.89 -25.89
C ALA A 343 -40.39 27.81 -25.16
N ASN A 344 -41.24 26.84 -25.51
CA ASN A 344 -42.55 26.61 -24.92
C ASN A 344 -42.54 25.45 -23.91
N GLY A 345 -41.38 24.86 -23.62
CA GLY A 345 -41.23 23.72 -22.72
C GLY A 345 -41.62 22.37 -23.34
N ALA A 346 -41.84 22.29 -24.65
CA ALA A 346 -42.14 21.04 -25.34
C ALA A 346 -40.84 20.30 -25.71
N ALA A 347 -40.83 18.97 -25.51
CA ALA A 347 -39.65 18.16 -25.78
C ALA A 347 -39.39 18.02 -27.29
N ILE A 348 -38.17 18.35 -27.71
CA ILE A 348 -37.73 18.28 -29.11
C ILE A 348 -37.22 16.86 -29.39
N PRO A 349 -37.73 16.17 -30.43
CA PRO A 349 -37.18 14.89 -30.85
C PRO A 349 -35.68 15.00 -31.18
N THR A 350 -34.91 14.00 -30.79
CA THR A 350 -33.49 13.87 -31.12
C THR A 350 -33.26 12.62 -31.97
N GLU A 351 -32.24 12.67 -32.82
CA GLU A 351 -31.87 11.52 -33.66
C GLU A 351 -31.43 10.32 -32.80
N LEU A 352 -31.89 9.13 -33.18
CA LEU A 352 -31.52 7.87 -32.56
C LEU A 352 -30.21 7.35 -33.15
N ILE A 353 -29.11 7.85 -32.58
CA ILE A 353 -27.76 7.41 -32.90
C ILE A 353 -27.15 6.61 -31.75
N ALA A 354 -26.21 5.74 -32.08
CA ALA A 354 -25.47 4.99 -31.08
C ALA A 354 -24.33 5.84 -30.50
N TYR A 355 -24.11 5.71 -29.19
CA TYR A 355 -22.99 6.30 -28.49
C TYR A 355 -22.14 5.20 -27.83
N PRO A 356 -21.26 4.51 -28.59
CA PRO A 356 -20.56 3.32 -28.11
C PRO A 356 -19.69 3.52 -26.87
N ASP A 357 -19.23 4.74 -26.63
CA ASP A 357 -18.36 5.07 -25.50
C ASP A 357 -19.08 5.86 -24.39
N ASN A 358 -20.42 5.96 -24.41
CA ASN A 358 -21.17 6.74 -23.42
C ASN A 358 -20.87 6.32 -21.96
N TYR A 359 -20.81 5.03 -21.68
CA TYR A 359 -20.46 4.48 -20.37
C TYR A 359 -18.98 4.70 -20.02
N LYS A 360 -18.08 4.65 -21.01
CA LYS A 360 -16.65 4.95 -20.81
C LYS A 360 -16.42 6.42 -20.49
N ASN A 361 -17.21 7.29 -21.12
CA ASN A 361 -17.17 8.74 -20.92
C ASN A 361 -17.81 9.16 -19.60
N PHE A 362 -18.68 8.33 -19.03
CA PHE A 362 -19.28 8.58 -17.71
C PHE A 362 -18.29 8.35 -16.57
N ILE A 363 -17.51 7.26 -16.62
CA ILE A 363 -16.55 6.97 -15.57
C ILE A 363 -15.26 7.78 -15.74
N ASN A 364 -14.60 8.10 -14.63
CA ASN A 364 -13.28 8.70 -14.64
C ASN A 364 -12.27 7.76 -15.33
N ARG A 365 -11.31 8.34 -16.07
CA ARG A 365 -10.27 7.56 -16.76
C ARG A 365 -9.38 6.75 -15.80
N SER A 366 -9.21 7.25 -14.59
CA SER A 366 -8.48 6.59 -13.52
C SER A 366 -9.05 7.04 -12.17
N ALA A 367 -9.12 6.11 -11.23
CA ALA A 367 -9.21 6.46 -9.81
C ALA A 367 -7.81 6.70 -9.26
N ILE A 368 -7.71 7.53 -8.22
CA ILE A 368 -6.44 7.91 -7.61
C ILE A 368 -6.58 7.78 -6.10
N THR A 369 -5.77 6.91 -5.51
CA THR A 369 -5.63 6.79 -4.06
C THR A 369 -4.27 7.34 -3.66
N SER A 370 -4.24 8.28 -2.73
CA SER A 370 -2.99 8.85 -2.17
C SER A 370 -2.99 8.69 -0.65
N THR A 371 -1.97 8.00 -0.13
CA THR A 371 -1.76 7.81 1.31
C THR A 371 -0.47 8.49 1.72
N ASN A 372 -0.56 9.37 2.72
CA ASN A 372 0.58 10.04 3.31
C ASN A 372 0.62 9.72 4.80
N SER A 373 1.71 9.15 5.27
CA SER A 373 1.90 8.86 6.68
C SER A 373 3.21 9.45 7.20
N ILE A 374 3.16 9.91 8.44
CA ILE A 374 4.31 10.40 9.18
C ILE A 374 4.31 9.66 10.50
N SER A 375 5.44 9.04 10.83
CA SER A 375 5.64 8.43 12.13
C SER A 375 6.94 8.88 12.78
N ILE A 376 6.88 9.00 14.11
CA ILE A 376 8.01 9.35 14.97
C ILE A 376 8.15 8.22 15.97
N SER A 377 9.35 7.71 16.12
CA SER A 377 9.66 6.68 17.10
C SER A 377 10.99 6.95 17.79
N SER A 378 11.07 6.58 19.06
CA SER A 378 12.31 6.65 19.82
C SER A 378 12.32 5.63 20.95
N VAL A 379 13.52 5.20 21.31
CA VAL A 379 13.81 4.28 22.40
C VAL A 379 14.75 4.99 23.36
N THR A 380 14.31 5.16 24.60
CA THR A 380 15.13 5.62 25.72
C THR A 380 15.34 4.46 26.70
N ASP A 381 16.17 4.64 27.73
CA ASP A 381 16.39 3.58 28.73
C ASP A 381 15.15 3.29 29.59
N LEU A 382 14.17 4.21 29.62
CA LEU A 382 12.97 4.10 30.46
C LEU A 382 11.68 3.91 29.65
N VAL A 383 11.61 4.48 28.45
CA VAL A 383 10.38 4.56 27.64
C VAL A 383 10.67 4.32 26.17
N ASN A 384 9.79 3.54 25.55
CA ASN A 384 9.73 3.34 24.11
C ASN A 384 8.42 3.94 23.62
N TYR A 385 8.47 4.79 22.60
CA TYR A 385 7.27 5.38 22.01
C TYR A 385 7.31 5.36 20.48
N ARG A 386 6.13 5.18 19.88
CA ARG A 386 5.87 5.38 18.44
C ARG A 386 4.56 6.14 18.33
N LEU A 387 4.57 7.22 17.55
CA LEU A 387 3.40 8.03 17.21
C LEU A 387 3.33 8.07 15.69
N GLY A 388 2.15 7.84 15.14
CA GLY A 388 1.92 7.84 13.69
C GLY A 388 0.63 8.58 13.37
N ILE A 389 0.65 9.31 12.26
CA ILE A 389 -0.55 9.85 11.63
C ILE A 389 -0.52 9.46 10.15
N SER A 390 -1.64 8.98 9.65
CA SER A 390 -1.84 8.62 8.25
C SER A 390 -3.07 9.33 7.72
N ASN A 391 -2.99 9.84 6.51
CA ASN A 391 -4.10 10.43 5.79
C ASN A 391 -4.19 9.79 4.40
N MET A 392 -5.32 9.18 4.09
CA MET A 392 -5.60 8.57 2.80
C MET A 392 -6.74 9.33 2.14
N THR A 393 -6.53 9.73 0.89
CA THR A 393 -7.60 10.27 0.05
C THR A 393 -7.77 9.39 -1.18
N ASN A 394 -9.01 9.15 -1.58
CA ASN A 394 -9.35 8.44 -2.80
C ASN A 394 -10.31 9.27 -3.64
N LYS A 395 -9.99 9.35 -4.93
CA LYS A 395 -10.91 9.80 -5.97
C LYS A 395 -11.36 8.59 -6.78
N GLY A 396 -12.65 8.29 -6.71
CA GLY A 396 -13.21 7.05 -7.26
C GLY A 396 -13.33 7.07 -8.79
N LEU A 397 -13.62 5.89 -9.37
CA LEU A 397 -13.89 5.76 -10.81
C LEU A 397 -15.25 6.34 -11.18
N VAL A 398 -16.22 6.31 -10.26
CA VAL A 398 -17.54 6.89 -10.48
C VAL A 398 -17.49 8.37 -10.08
N PRO A 399 -17.98 9.30 -10.91
CA PRO A 399 -18.02 10.70 -10.53
C PRO A 399 -18.78 10.91 -9.21
N ASN A 400 -18.21 11.72 -8.32
CA ASN A 400 -18.74 12.02 -6.98
C ASN A 400 -18.80 10.81 -6.01
N SER A 401 -17.95 9.80 -6.20
CA SER A 401 -17.81 8.67 -5.26
C SER A 401 -16.48 8.71 -4.51
N ASP A 402 -16.03 9.90 -4.12
CA ASP A 402 -14.72 10.12 -3.48
C ASP A 402 -14.75 9.81 -1.97
N LEU A 403 -13.61 9.44 -1.40
CA LEU A 403 -13.40 9.22 0.04
C LEU A 403 -12.23 10.08 0.53
N ASN A 404 -12.41 10.77 1.65
CA ASN A 404 -11.40 11.68 2.23
C ASN A 404 -10.92 11.22 3.61
#